data_AF-A0A2G8LFY8-F1
#
_entry.id   AF-A0A2G8LFY8-F1
#
_cell.length_a   1.000
_cell.length_b   1.000
_cell.length_c   1.000
_cell.angle_alpha   90.00
_cell.angle_beta   90.00
_cell.angle_gamma   90.00
#
_symmetry.space_group_name_H-M   'P 1'
#
loop_
_entity.id
_entity.type
_entity.pdbx_description
1 polymer ?
#
loop_
_entity_poly.entity_id
_entity_poly.type
_entity_poly.pdbx_seq_one_letter_code
_entity_poly.pdbx_strand_id
1 'polypeptide(L)'
;MASPQAENEDGVNVNQQGPLSSATLFNSSHETPSAVEAKIIGTIPQWVSGSFLRNGPGQFEAGEQKIEHFFDGFALMHKFDIKDGQVKYNSRFIRSDAYVKATEQKRLVYSSFGQAYIPDPCKNIFSRFFSYFDLEPTDNCNVNFMQLGEDFYALTESPRVIKIEPDELDTIKQANLSSYMTVHTATAHPHYGKDGTVYGMGSTFGPGSSYNIIKFPPGESQNQLEMAKIFCKIPASSSLYPSYYHSFGMTENYIVFLEQPLTMNMFKIMFAKLLGTDFVNCIDYTPSVPVKFHIVSLEDGTTLTRKYTADAFFCFHHINAYEDDSHLVVDICCYDNSDVMEEAYLNRLRDETLSAGRAFAKRFVLPLEQKIVQGNEDNLVTLESCDATAYLQEDESVHCHPEMLTDQYVELPRINYDAFNGKKYQYFYGLDTLDRTKVVKVDTVNKTFMSWNDPSCYPSEPVFIPRPGGEAEDDGDRRRPYLVVLDAQSFTEVARAEIPAEVPVGLHGIFIPNHSISKADVIRIPVYVNEGLINGLLHVRLSPVNIRTADVSQAMQEAQGRLRPGIGDRFRVTLDLIRLLLTTVVELKGTAEVRLAEMLYSCNICEFTVHYPSVNKRTADANGPIRSENV
;
A
#
# COMPACT_ATOMS: atom_id res chain seq x y z
N MET A 1 23.20 -54.78 -47.62
CA MET A 1 23.77 -53.55 -47.03
C MET A 1 22.61 -52.77 -46.43
N ALA A 2 22.78 -52.18 -45.26
CA ALA A 2 21.78 -51.31 -44.65
C ALA A 2 22.50 -50.16 -43.93
N SER A 3 22.09 -48.93 -44.21
CA SER A 3 22.39 -47.71 -43.46
C SER A 3 21.22 -46.73 -43.68
N PRO A 4 20.85 -45.92 -42.69
CA PRO A 4 19.74 -44.97 -42.79
C PRO A 4 20.18 -43.64 -43.45
N GLN A 5 19.20 -42.80 -43.79
CA GLN A 5 19.40 -41.35 -43.92
C GLN A 5 18.69 -40.63 -42.77
N ALA A 6 19.23 -39.46 -42.43
CA ALA A 6 19.00 -38.79 -41.15
C ALA A 6 17.62 -38.13 -41.02
N GLU A 7 17.26 -37.87 -39.76
CA GLU A 7 16.30 -36.86 -39.36
C GLU A 7 16.75 -35.47 -39.84
N ASN A 8 15.81 -34.55 -40.00
CA ASN A 8 16.06 -33.11 -40.02
C ASN A 8 14.91 -32.44 -39.28
N GLU A 9 15.23 -31.44 -38.46
CA GLU A 9 14.26 -30.67 -37.69
C GLU A 9 13.63 -29.59 -38.60
N ASP A 10 12.30 -29.46 -38.61
CA ASP A 10 11.61 -28.37 -39.30
C ASP A 10 10.85 -27.50 -38.28
N GLY A 11 11.08 -26.19 -38.36
CA GLY A 11 10.89 -25.27 -37.25
C GLY A 11 9.44 -24.96 -36.87
N VAL A 12 9.21 -24.79 -35.56
CA VAL A 12 7.97 -24.21 -35.02
C VAL A 12 7.86 -22.75 -35.49
N ASN A 13 6.87 -22.47 -36.33
CA ASN A 13 6.63 -21.14 -36.89
C ASN A 13 6.00 -20.20 -35.84
N VAL A 14 6.81 -19.37 -35.21
CA VAL A 14 6.45 -18.52 -34.05
C VAL A 14 5.42 -17.42 -34.38
N ASN A 15 5.12 -17.16 -35.66
CA ASN A 15 4.34 -15.99 -36.10
C ASN A 15 2.80 -16.16 -36.10
N GLN A 16 2.24 -17.21 -35.48
CA GLN A 16 0.78 -17.40 -35.36
C GLN A 16 0.31 -17.65 -33.91
N GLN A 17 0.57 -16.70 -33.03
CA GLN A 17 -0.27 -16.47 -31.85
C GLN A 17 -1.36 -15.44 -32.22
N GLY A 18 -2.61 -15.73 -31.82
CA GLY A 18 -3.78 -14.89 -32.01
C GLY A 18 -3.85 -13.69 -31.05
N PRO A 19 -5.01 -13.03 -30.89
CA PRO A 19 -5.19 -12.02 -29.85
C PRO A 19 -4.94 -12.62 -28.46
N LEU A 20 -4.44 -11.80 -27.52
CA LEU A 20 -4.19 -12.22 -26.16
C LEU A 20 -5.54 -12.43 -25.45
N SER A 21 -5.74 -13.60 -24.84
CA SER A 21 -6.98 -13.89 -24.11
C SER A 21 -6.96 -13.22 -22.72
N SER A 22 -8.03 -12.52 -22.34
CA SER A 22 -8.15 -11.93 -21.01
C SER A 22 -8.15 -12.98 -19.91
N ALA A 23 -8.50 -14.24 -20.23
CA ALA A 23 -8.41 -15.35 -19.28
C ALA A 23 -6.97 -15.60 -18.79
N THR A 24 -5.93 -15.26 -19.57
CA THR A 24 -4.52 -15.48 -19.16
C THR A 24 -4.06 -14.56 -18.03
N LEU A 25 -4.73 -13.42 -17.85
CA LEU A 25 -4.48 -12.46 -16.76
C LEU A 25 -4.71 -13.05 -15.37
N PHE A 26 -5.57 -14.06 -15.31
CA PHE A 26 -6.04 -14.73 -14.09
C PHE A 26 -5.41 -16.11 -13.93
N ASN A 27 -4.25 -16.34 -14.56
CA ASN A 27 -3.45 -17.55 -14.37
C ASN A 27 -2.30 -17.29 -13.40
N SER A 28 -1.86 -18.35 -12.72
CA SER A 28 -0.72 -18.30 -11.81
C SER A 28 0.55 -17.97 -12.59
N SER A 29 1.35 -17.04 -12.07
CA SER A 29 2.61 -16.58 -12.66
C SER A 29 3.78 -16.94 -11.76
N HIS A 30 4.96 -17.16 -12.33
CA HIS A 30 6.16 -17.42 -11.53
C HIS A 30 6.79 -16.13 -10.98
N GLU A 31 7.26 -16.16 -9.73
CA GLU A 31 8.07 -15.07 -9.19
C GLU A 31 9.41 -14.95 -9.94
N THR A 32 9.94 -13.73 -10.04
CA THR A 32 11.20 -13.40 -10.71
C THR A 32 12.14 -12.75 -9.68
N PRO A 33 12.78 -13.52 -8.77
CA PRO A 33 13.43 -12.96 -7.58
C PRO A 33 14.72 -12.17 -7.86
N SER A 34 15.30 -12.36 -9.05
CA SER A 34 16.49 -11.68 -9.56
C SER A 34 16.09 -10.65 -10.61
N ALA A 35 16.63 -9.43 -10.52
CA ALA A 35 16.29 -8.34 -11.43
C ALA A 35 16.67 -8.63 -12.88
N VAL A 36 15.69 -8.61 -13.78
CA VAL A 36 15.85 -8.70 -15.24
C VAL A 36 15.76 -7.31 -15.87
N GLU A 37 16.50 -7.08 -16.95
CA GLU A 37 16.50 -5.79 -17.66
C GLU A 37 15.37 -5.73 -18.70
N ALA A 38 14.69 -4.59 -18.77
CA ALA A 38 13.61 -4.37 -19.71
C ALA A 38 14.12 -3.75 -21.03
N LYS A 39 13.60 -4.21 -22.18
CA LYS A 39 13.85 -3.59 -23.49
C LYS A 39 13.01 -2.31 -23.60
N ILE A 40 13.67 -1.16 -23.63
CA ILE A 40 13.00 0.14 -23.79
C ILE A 40 12.65 0.38 -25.28
N ILE A 41 11.48 0.94 -25.51
CA ILE A 41 11.02 1.58 -26.75
C ILE A 41 10.53 2.98 -26.35
N GLY A 42 10.65 3.99 -27.22
CA GLY A 42 10.49 5.40 -26.84
C GLY A 42 11.62 5.87 -25.90
N THR A 43 11.39 6.92 -25.11
CA THR A 43 12.40 7.47 -24.18
C THR A 43 11.83 7.67 -22.77
N ILE A 44 12.16 6.78 -21.83
CA ILE A 44 11.80 6.94 -20.41
C ILE A 44 12.36 8.30 -19.92
N PRO A 45 11.53 9.23 -19.41
CA PRO A 45 12.02 10.55 -19.03
C PRO A 45 13.03 10.49 -17.88
N GLN A 46 14.17 11.16 -18.04
CA GLN A 46 15.32 11.08 -17.11
C GLN A 46 15.03 11.60 -15.68
N TRP A 47 13.92 12.32 -15.48
CA TRP A 47 13.45 12.75 -14.15
C TRP A 47 12.60 11.68 -13.43
N VAL A 48 12.11 10.64 -14.13
CA VAL A 48 11.48 9.47 -13.52
C VAL A 48 12.60 8.59 -12.95
N SER A 49 12.83 8.73 -11.64
CA SER A 49 13.88 8.00 -10.93
C SER A 49 13.32 7.50 -9.60
N GLY A 50 13.15 6.19 -9.48
CA GLY A 50 12.50 5.54 -8.33
C GLY A 50 11.99 4.14 -8.66
N SER A 51 11.53 3.42 -7.65
CA SER A 51 10.94 2.09 -7.81
C SER A 51 9.41 2.17 -7.80
N PHE A 52 8.77 1.67 -8.86
CA PHE A 52 7.32 1.46 -8.92
C PHE A 52 6.99 0.06 -8.37
N LEU A 53 6.27 0.00 -7.25
CA LEU A 53 5.77 -1.24 -6.66
C LEU A 53 4.31 -1.47 -7.04
N ARG A 54 3.96 -2.72 -7.37
CA ARG A 54 2.57 -3.20 -7.44
C ARG A 54 2.39 -4.45 -6.58
N ASN A 55 1.17 -4.65 -6.09
CA ASN A 55 0.74 -5.84 -5.36
C ASN A 55 -0.45 -6.49 -6.07
N GLY A 56 -0.69 -7.77 -5.82
CA GLY A 56 -1.79 -8.50 -6.43
C GLY A 56 -1.82 -9.99 -6.15
N PRO A 57 -2.90 -10.69 -6.50
CA PRO A 57 -2.95 -12.14 -6.51
C PRO A 57 -2.15 -12.71 -7.70
N GLY A 58 -1.05 -13.42 -7.42
CA GLY A 58 -0.18 -14.00 -8.46
C GLY A 58 -0.17 -15.52 -8.58
N GLN A 59 -0.82 -16.24 -7.66
CA GLN A 59 -0.94 -17.70 -7.69
C GLN A 59 -2.34 -18.12 -7.24
N PHE A 60 -2.97 -18.98 -8.03
CA PHE A 60 -4.38 -19.38 -7.92
C PHE A 60 -4.57 -20.89 -7.63
N GLU A 61 -3.55 -21.54 -7.08
CA GLU A 61 -3.65 -22.90 -6.55
C GLU A 61 -2.76 -23.11 -5.32
N ALA A 62 -3.12 -24.07 -4.48
CA ALA A 62 -2.32 -24.60 -3.39
C ALA A 62 -2.26 -26.12 -3.55
N GLY A 63 -1.19 -26.62 -4.18
CA GLY A 63 -1.08 -28.03 -4.56
C GLY A 63 -2.08 -28.39 -5.67
N GLU A 64 -2.96 -29.35 -5.40
CA GLU A 64 -4.05 -29.72 -6.33
C GLU A 64 -5.33 -28.90 -6.08
N GLN A 65 -5.43 -28.19 -4.94
CA GLN A 65 -6.59 -27.35 -4.65
C GLN A 65 -6.50 -26.04 -5.43
N LYS A 66 -7.49 -25.77 -6.28
CA LYS A 66 -7.62 -24.48 -6.96
C LYS A 66 -8.22 -23.43 -6.03
N ILE A 67 -7.77 -22.20 -6.23
CA ILE A 67 -8.41 -21.02 -5.67
C ILE A 67 -9.58 -20.62 -6.57
N GLU A 68 -10.71 -20.25 -5.96
CA GLU A 68 -11.97 -19.99 -6.67
C GLU A 68 -12.24 -18.51 -6.94
N HIS A 69 -11.75 -17.61 -6.08
CA HIS A 69 -12.01 -16.17 -6.16
C HIS A 69 -10.74 -15.35 -6.40
N PHE A 70 -10.83 -14.23 -7.14
CA PHE A 70 -9.65 -13.46 -7.54
C PHE A 70 -8.88 -12.87 -6.36
N PHE A 71 -9.58 -12.24 -5.40
CA PHE A 71 -8.99 -11.68 -4.18
C PHE A 71 -8.39 -12.73 -3.23
N ASP A 72 -8.56 -14.03 -3.51
CA ASP A 72 -8.02 -15.10 -2.67
C ASP A 72 -6.62 -15.56 -3.13
N GLY A 73 -6.19 -15.21 -4.35
CA GLY A 73 -4.88 -15.59 -4.88
C GLY A 73 -3.71 -14.99 -4.10
N PHE A 74 -2.61 -15.72 -4.00
CA PHE A 74 -1.50 -15.36 -3.10
C PHE A 74 -0.75 -14.09 -3.54
N ALA A 75 -0.45 -13.23 -2.58
CA ALA A 75 0.21 -11.93 -2.78
C ALA A 75 1.56 -12.03 -3.50
N LEU A 76 1.63 -11.50 -4.71
CA LEU A 76 2.85 -11.34 -5.52
C LEU A 76 3.20 -9.85 -5.61
N MET A 77 4.35 -9.47 -5.05
CA MET A 77 4.88 -8.12 -5.21
C MET A 77 5.67 -8.03 -6.50
N HIS A 78 5.47 -6.95 -7.25
CA HIS A 78 6.19 -6.61 -8.47
C HIS A 78 6.91 -5.27 -8.27
N LYS A 79 8.15 -5.18 -8.74
CA LYS A 79 8.93 -3.93 -8.77
C LYS A 79 9.40 -3.63 -10.18
N PHE A 80 9.19 -2.39 -10.63
CA PHE A 80 9.91 -1.80 -11.75
C PHE A 80 10.84 -0.72 -11.19
N ASP A 81 12.14 -1.00 -11.12
CA ASP A 81 13.15 -0.04 -10.70
C ASP A 81 13.55 0.82 -11.91
N ILE A 82 13.29 2.13 -11.82
CA ILE A 82 13.48 3.09 -12.93
C ILE A 82 14.60 4.04 -12.56
N LYS A 83 15.65 4.09 -13.39
CA LYS A 83 16.81 4.95 -13.18
C LYS A 83 17.55 5.26 -14.47
N ASP A 84 17.95 6.52 -14.65
CA ASP A 84 18.77 7.01 -15.77
C ASP A 84 18.20 6.63 -17.17
N GLY A 85 16.88 6.52 -17.27
CA GLY A 85 16.15 6.09 -18.47
C GLY A 85 16.07 4.57 -18.71
N GLN A 86 16.65 3.75 -17.82
CA GLN A 86 16.57 2.30 -17.83
C GLN A 86 15.52 1.79 -16.85
N VAL A 87 15.01 0.58 -17.09
CA VAL A 87 14.05 -0.11 -16.21
C VAL A 87 14.51 -1.54 -15.94
N LYS A 88 14.48 -1.96 -14.68
CA LYS A 88 14.68 -3.35 -14.24
C LYS A 88 13.44 -3.87 -13.54
N TYR A 89 13.19 -5.17 -13.62
CA TYR A 89 12.03 -5.82 -13.02
C TYR A 89 12.39 -7.01 -12.16
N ASN A 90 11.75 -7.12 -11.00
CA ASN A 90 11.76 -8.32 -10.17
C ASN A 90 10.39 -8.50 -9.49
N SER A 91 10.09 -9.73 -9.09
CA SER A 91 8.89 -10.06 -8.31
C SER A 91 9.17 -11.15 -7.26
N ARG A 92 8.47 -11.09 -6.12
CA ARG A 92 8.52 -12.10 -5.04
C ARG A 92 7.15 -12.24 -4.39
N PHE A 93 6.72 -13.48 -4.12
CA PHE A 93 5.53 -13.74 -3.29
C PHE A 93 5.78 -13.30 -1.85
N ILE A 94 4.80 -12.66 -1.21
CA ILE A 94 4.88 -12.32 0.21
C ILE A 94 4.86 -13.63 1.01
N ARG A 95 5.85 -13.82 1.88
CA ARG A 95 5.99 -15.02 2.72
C ARG A 95 5.08 -14.95 3.95
N SER A 96 3.78 -14.77 3.70
CA SER A 96 2.70 -14.75 4.69
C SER A 96 2.46 -16.12 5.31
N ASP A 97 1.82 -16.19 6.47
CA ASP A 97 1.40 -17.48 7.05
C ASP A 97 0.49 -18.24 6.08
N ALA A 98 -0.41 -17.53 5.40
CA ALA A 98 -1.30 -18.11 4.39
C ALA A 98 -0.53 -18.78 3.25
N TYR A 99 0.45 -18.09 2.65
CA TYR A 99 1.23 -18.62 1.52
C TYR A 99 2.17 -19.76 1.95
N VAL A 100 2.91 -19.58 3.04
CA VAL A 100 3.88 -20.58 3.51
C VAL A 100 3.18 -21.88 3.92
N LYS A 101 2.18 -21.80 4.80
CA LYS A 101 1.47 -22.99 5.31
C LYS A 101 0.69 -23.70 4.19
N ALA A 102 0.20 -22.98 3.18
CA ALA A 102 -0.49 -23.58 2.03
C ALA A 102 0.47 -24.27 1.05
N THR A 103 1.67 -23.69 0.84
CA THR A 103 2.75 -24.29 0.03
C THR A 103 3.27 -25.58 0.68
N GLU A 104 3.52 -25.55 1.99
CA GLU A 104 3.96 -26.72 2.77
C GLU A 104 2.91 -27.85 2.78
N GLN A 105 1.63 -27.52 2.97
CA GLN A 105 0.55 -28.49 3.13
C GLN A 105 -0.15 -28.87 1.81
N LYS A 106 0.21 -28.23 0.69
CA LYS A 106 -0.36 -28.44 -0.66
C LYS A 106 -1.91 -28.36 -0.71
N ARG A 107 -2.47 -27.39 0.03
CA ARG A 107 -3.90 -27.11 0.19
C ARG A 107 -4.09 -25.75 0.86
N LEU A 108 -5.29 -25.17 0.80
CA LEU A 108 -5.60 -23.96 1.59
C LEU A 108 -5.67 -24.26 3.10
N VAL A 109 -5.27 -23.28 3.91
CA VAL A 109 -5.10 -23.39 5.37
C VAL A 109 -5.80 -22.30 6.19
N TYR A 110 -6.25 -21.22 5.53
CA TYR A 110 -7.11 -20.16 6.06
C TYR A 110 -8.38 -20.09 5.22
N SER A 111 -9.49 -19.60 5.77
CA SER A 111 -10.59 -19.10 4.95
C SER A 111 -10.18 -17.76 4.34
N SER A 112 -10.59 -17.53 3.10
CA SER A 112 -10.32 -16.32 2.33
C SER A 112 -11.64 -15.58 2.03
N PHE A 113 -11.66 -14.65 1.07
CA PHE A 113 -12.81 -13.80 0.79
C PHE A 113 -13.93 -14.61 0.12
N GLY A 114 -13.62 -15.30 -0.98
CA GLY A 114 -14.60 -16.08 -1.75
C GLY A 114 -14.54 -17.60 -1.58
N GLN A 115 -13.66 -18.12 -0.74
CA GLN A 115 -13.48 -19.56 -0.53
C GLN A 115 -13.32 -19.95 0.96
N ALA A 116 -14.08 -20.95 1.39
CA ALA A 116 -14.08 -21.43 2.78
C ALA A 116 -12.95 -22.44 3.04
N TYR A 117 -12.28 -22.35 4.19
CA TYR A 117 -11.40 -23.42 4.65
C TYR A 117 -12.19 -24.66 5.09
N ILE A 118 -11.94 -25.78 4.42
CA ILE A 118 -12.46 -27.09 4.82
C ILE A 118 -11.40 -27.80 5.69
N PRO A 119 -11.72 -28.15 6.96
CA PRO A 119 -10.79 -28.90 7.80
C PRO A 119 -10.47 -30.28 7.22
N ASP A 120 -9.18 -30.56 7.05
CA ASP A 120 -8.60 -31.81 6.56
C ASP A 120 -9.36 -33.06 7.10
N PRO A 121 -9.97 -33.87 6.20
CA PRO A 121 -10.80 -35.00 6.60
C PRO A 121 -10.01 -36.13 7.27
N CYS A 122 -8.68 -36.19 7.07
CA CYS A 122 -7.79 -37.17 7.70
C CYS A 122 -7.40 -36.80 9.13
N LYS A 123 -7.74 -35.59 9.61
CA LYS A 123 -7.54 -35.22 11.03
C LYS A 123 -8.60 -35.88 11.91
N ASN A 124 -8.16 -36.44 13.04
CA ASN A 124 -9.04 -37.02 14.06
C ASN A 124 -10.08 -36.01 14.55
N ILE A 125 -11.24 -36.51 14.98
CA ILE A 125 -12.40 -35.69 15.40
C ILE A 125 -12.02 -34.59 16.40
N PHE A 126 -11.14 -34.87 17.36
CA PHE A 126 -10.64 -33.88 18.32
C PHE A 126 -9.80 -32.76 17.67
N SER A 127 -8.88 -33.05 16.75
CA SER A 127 -8.09 -31.99 16.09
C SER A 127 -8.89 -31.22 15.04
N ARG A 128 -9.91 -31.85 14.43
CA ARG A 128 -10.94 -31.11 13.68
C ARG A 128 -11.73 -30.17 14.59
N PHE A 129 -12.18 -30.65 15.76
CA PHE A 129 -12.88 -29.82 16.75
C PHE A 129 -12.05 -28.60 17.17
N PHE A 130 -10.77 -28.78 17.55
CA PHE A 130 -9.90 -27.66 17.90
C PHE A 130 -9.67 -26.66 16.76
N SER A 131 -9.61 -27.11 15.50
CA SER A 131 -9.41 -26.20 14.35
C SER A 131 -10.57 -25.23 14.05
N TYR A 132 -11.77 -25.46 14.62
CA TYR A 132 -12.86 -24.48 14.54
C TYR A 132 -12.56 -23.22 15.37
N PHE A 133 -11.97 -23.37 16.56
CA PHE A 133 -11.73 -22.26 17.51
C PHE A 133 -10.60 -21.32 17.07
N ASP A 134 -9.74 -21.75 16.16
CA ASP A 134 -8.55 -21.01 15.70
C ASP A 134 -8.94 -19.93 14.68
N LEU A 135 -9.59 -18.86 15.16
CA LEU A 135 -10.26 -17.82 14.35
C LEU A 135 -9.30 -16.71 13.86
N GLU A 136 -8.03 -17.02 13.63
CA GLU A 136 -7.12 -16.05 13.01
C GLU A 136 -7.57 -15.68 11.58
N PRO A 137 -7.71 -14.39 11.24
CA PRO A 137 -7.95 -13.98 9.86
C PRO A 137 -6.70 -14.16 9.00
N THR A 138 -6.89 -14.23 7.68
CA THR A 138 -5.79 -14.36 6.71
C THR A 138 -4.82 -13.16 6.76
N ASP A 139 -3.54 -13.42 6.46
CA ASP A 139 -2.50 -12.42 6.19
C ASP A 139 -2.00 -12.47 4.74
N ASN A 140 -2.85 -12.96 3.82
CA ASN A 140 -2.62 -12.81 2.38
C ASN A 140 -2.73 -11.33 1.97
N CYS A 141 -1.67 -10.57 2.21
CA CYS A 141 -1.58 -9.13 2.01
C CYS A 141 -1.42 -8.77 0.52
N ASN A 142 -2.41 -9.12 -0.30
CA ASN A 142 -2.36 -9.05 -1.77
C ASN A 142 -2.97 -7.78 -2.39
N VAL A 143 -3.41 -6.80 -1.58
CA VAL A 143 -4.21 -5.67 -2.07
C VAL A 143 -3.33 -4.45 -2.39
N ASN A 144 -2.69 -3.86 -1.39
CA ASN A 144 -2.01 -2.56 -1.50
C ASN A 144 -0.81 -2.44 -0.54
N PHE A 145 -0.21 -1.25 -0.43
CA PHE A 145 0.85 -0.90 0.52
C PHE A 145 0.51 0.35 1.36
N MET A 146 1.00 0.38 2.60
CA MET A 146 1.05 1.55 3.48
C MET A 146 2.51 1.93 3.77
N GLN A 147 2.84 3.21 3.73
CA GLN A 147 4.12 3.73 4.21
C GLN A 147 3.93 4.39 5.60
N LEU A 148 4.75 4.00 6.58
CA LEU A 148 4.79 4.60 7.91
C LEU A 148 6.21 5.11 8.19
N GLY A 149 6.46 6.36 7.81
CA GLY A 149 7.80 6.95 7.81
C GLY A 149 8.71 6.26 6.78
N GLU A 150 9.74 5.56 7.24
CA GLU A 150 10.66 4.77 6.40
C GLU A 150 10.21 3.30 6.22
N ASP A 151 9.21 2.82 6.97
CA ASP A 151 8.75 1.42 6.90
C ASP A 151 7.60 1.26 5.90
N PHE A 152 7.67 0.21 5.08
CA PHE A 152 6.60 -0.16 4.14
C PHE A 152 5.90 -1.46 4.59
N TYR A 153 4.57 -1.47 4.49
CA TYR A 153 3.71 -2.58 4.89
C TYR A 153 2.78 -2.98 3.75
N ALA A 154 2.77 -4.26 3.38
CA ALA A 154 1.73 -4.82 2.51
C ALA A 154 0.43 -5.05 3.28
N LEU A 155 -0.70 -4.88 2.60
CA LEU A 155 -2.06 -4.85 3.18
C LEU A 155 -3.01 -5.85 2.53
N THR A 156 -4.00 -6.27 3.31
CA THR A 156 -5.31 -6.79 2.88
C THR A 156 -6.37 -6.17 3.81
N GLU A 157 -7.63 -6.63 3.78
CA GLU A 157 -8.71 -6.04 4.59
C GLU A 157 -8.79 -6.56 6.04
N SER A 158 -7.86 -7.45 6.39
CA SER A 158 -7.68 -7.99 7.74
C SER A 158 -6.80 -7.07 8.59
N PRO A 159 -6.81 -7.20 9.94
CA PRO A 159 -5.96 -6.40 10.80
C PRO A 159 -4.49 -6.87 10.79
N ARG A 160 -4.16 -7.96 10.09
CA ARG A 160 -2.78 -8.45 9.89
C ARG A 160 -2.14 -7.71 8.71
N VAL A 161 -0.98 -7.11 8.95
CA VAL A 161 -0.17 -6.40 7.97
C VAL A 161 1.25 -6.96 7.95
N ILE A 162 1.94 -6.89 6.82
CA ILE A 162 3.28 -7.47 6.67
C ILE A 162 4.28 -6.40 6.29
N LYS A 163 5.28 -6.13 7.15
CA LYS A 163 6.41 -5.26 6.81
C LYS A 163 7.25 -5.91 5.72
N ILE A 164 7.61 -5.11 4.72
CA ILE A 164 8.44 -5.50 3.58
C ILE A 164 9.71 -4.64 3.49
N GLU A 165 10.68 -5.12 2.72
CA GLU A 165 11.83 -4.35 2.24
C GLU A 165 11.61 -4.01 0.74
N PRO A 166 11.30 -2.75 0.37
CA PRO A 166 10.98 -2.38 -1.00
C PRO A 166 12.16 -2.53 -1.98
N ASP A 167 13.42 -2.46 -1.52
CA ASP A 167 14.58 -2.61 -2.42
C ASP A 167 14.71 -4.05 -2.95
N GLU A 168 14.58 -5.07 -2.07
CA GLU A 168 14.76 -6.49 -2.40
C GLU A 168 13.46 -7.28 -2.59
N LEU A 169 12.30 -6.70 -2.26
CA LEU A 169 11.00 -7.38 -2.16
C LEU A 169 10.95 -8.49 -1.09
N ASP A 170 11.72 -8.34 0.00
CA ASP A 170 11.74 -9.31 1.09
C ASP A 170 10.62 -9.10 2.11
N THR A 171 10.13 -10.21 2.66
CA THR A 171 9.15 -10.24 3.76
C THR A 171 9.88 -10.17 5.10
N ILE A 172 9.68 -9.09 5.86
CA ILE A 172 10.51 -8.76 7.03
C ILE A 172 9.85 -9.13 8.37
N LYS A 173 8.58 -8.77 8.58
CA LYS A 173 7.88 -9.02 9.85
C LYS A 173 6.35 -8.95 9.69
N GLN A 174 5.62 -9.98 10.11
CA GLN A 174 4.18 -9.93 10.32
C GLN A 174 3.84 -9.07 11.56
N ALA A 175 2.80 -8.26 11.48
CA ALA A 175 2.24 -7.50 12.60
C ALA A 175 0.70 -7.54 12.56
N ASN A 176 0.06 -7.21 13.67
CA ASN A 176 -1.40 -7.24 13.79
C ASN A 176 -1.91 -6.00 14.54
N LEU A 177 -2.76 -5.20 13.91
CA LEU A 177 -3.38 -4.00 14.49
C LEU A 177 -4.25 -4.36 15.72
N SER A 178 -4.83 -5.55 15.75
CA SER A 178 -5.59 -6.08 16.90
C SER A 178 -4.73 -6.26 18.17
N SER A 179 -3.40 -6.27 18.05
CA SER A 179 -2.48 -6.31 19.21
C SER A 179 -2.29 -4.95 19.88
N TYR A 180 -2.61 -3.86 19.19
CA TYR A 180 -2.44 -2.48 19.69
C TYR A 180 -3.79 -1.78 19.95
N MET A 181 -4.85 -2.13 19.21
CA MET A 181 -6.19 -1.54 19.37
C MET A 181 -7.34 -2.52 19.04
N THR A 182 -8.56 -2.24 19.48
CA THR A 182 -9.73 -3.12 19.28
C THR A 182 -10.35 -3.00 17.87
N VAL A 183 -9.66 -3.56 16.87
CA VAL A 183 -10.15 -3.70 15.48
C VAL A 183 -10.13 -5.17 15.03
N HIS A 184 -11.06 -5.53 14.13
CA HIS A 184 -11.23 -6.88 13.54
C HIS A 184 -11.03 -6.89 12.02
N THR A 185 -11.03 -5.72 11.39
CA THR A 185 -10.71 -5.45 9.97
C THR A 185 -9.90 -4.16 9.89
N ALA A 186 -9.20 -3.94 8.79
CA ALA A 186 -8.57 -2.66 8.46
C ALA A 186 -8.53 -2.46 6.94
N THR A 187 -8.86 -1.27 6.43
CA THR A 187 -8.92 -0.97 5.00
C THR A 187 -7.54 -0.96 4.36
N ALA A 188 -7.41 -1.49 3.14
CA ALA A 188 -6.18 -1.43 2.35
C ALA A 188 -5.90 -0.05 1.72
N HIS A 189 -6.72 0.97 2.01
CA HIS A 189 -6.63 2.33 1.46
C HIS A 189 -6.40 3.39 2.56
N PRO A 190 -5.14 3.60 2.97
CA PRO A 190 -4.78 4.65 3.92
C PRO A 190 -4.68 6.03 3.23
N HIS A 191 -5.10 7.07 3.93
CA HIS A 191 -4.93 8.47 3.54
C HIS A 191 -3.77 9.13 4.31
N TYR A 192 -2.96 9.91 3.61
CA TYR A 192 -1.78 10.59 4.14
C TYR A 192 -2.05 12.08 4.39
N GLY A 193 -1.75 12.55 5.61
CA GLY A 193 -1.79 13.96 6.02
C GLY A 193 -0.47 14.69 5.77
N LYS A 194 -0.55 16.01 5.58
CA LYS A 194 0.60 16.89 5.26
C LYS A 194 1.70 16.93 6.33
N ASP A 195 1.39 16.49 7.56
CA ASP A 195 2.29 16.41 8.72
C ASP A 195 2.98 15.05 8.87
N GLY A 196 2.69 14.09 7.99
CA GLY A 196 3.11 12.69 8.11
C GLY A 196 2.23 11.84 9.04
N THR A 197 1.08 12.36 9.51
CA THR A 197 0.01 11.49 10.03
C THR A 197 -0.49 10.60 8.90
N VAL A 198 -0.72 9.31 9.17
CA VAL A 198 -1.50 8.44 8.29
C VAL A 198 -2.84 8.10 8.95
N TYR A 199 -3.91 8.10 8.16
CA TYR A 199 -5.24 7.67 8.57
C TYR A 199 -5.64 6.41 7.82
N GLY A 200 -6.27 5.48 8.52
CA GLY A 200 -6.95 4.32 7.93
C GLY A 200 -8.31 4.11 8.59
N MET A 201 -9.06 3.12 8.15
CA MET A 201 -10.30 2.71 8.83
C MET A 201 -10.27 1.23 9.19
N GLY A 202 -11.04 0.83 10.20
CA GLY A 202 -11.16 -0.58 10.61
C GLY A 202 -12.33 -0.80 11.58
N SER A 203 -12.96 -1.98 11.55
CA SER A 203 -14.21 -2.21 12.29
C SER A 203 -14.04 -2.89 13.64
N THR A 204 -14.88 -2.52 14.61
CA THR A 204 -15.17 -3.31 15.81
C THR A 204 -16.49 -4.05 15.58
N PHE A 205 -16.52 -5.37 15.81
CA PHE A 205 -17.75 -6.17 15.71
C PHE A 205 -18.20 -6.67 17.09
N GLY A 206 -19.53 -6.81 17.28
CA GLY A 206 -20.15 -7.31 18.50
C GLY A 206 -21.30 -6.42 18.99
N PRO A 207 -21.66 -6.50 20.29
CA PRO A 207 -22.62 -5.58 20.88
C PRO A 207 -22.08 -4.13 20.82
N GLY A 208 -22.68 -3.29 19.98
CA GLY A 208 -22.17 -1.95 19.71
C GLY A 208 -21.05 -1.93 18.65
N SER A 209 -21.18 -2.70 17.56
CA SER A 209 -20.29 -2.64 16.40
C SER A 209 -20.08 -1.19 15.94
N SER A 210 -18.85 -0.85 15.55
CA SER A 210 -18.46 0.51 15.17
C SER A 210 -17.42 0.52 14.06
N TYR A 211 -17.50 1.49 13.18
CA TYR A 211 -16.43 1.84 12.24
C TYR A 211 -15.47 2.78 12.97
N ASN A 212 -14.17 2.48 12.95
CA ASN A 212 -13.16 3.25 13.68
C ASN A 212 -12.26 3.95 12.67
N ILE A 213 -12.03 5.25 12.86
CA ILE A 213 -10.92 5.96 12.21
C ILE A 213 -9.66 5.61 12.99
N ILE A 214 -8.67 5.05 12.32
CA ILE A 214 -7.34 4.73 12.86
C ILE A 214 -6.40 5.88 12.50
N LYS A 215 -5.68 6.43 13.49
CA LYS A 215 -4.64 7.45 13.29
C LYS A 215 -3.28 6.87 13.69
N PHE A 216 -2.37 6.80 12.73
CA PHE A 216 -0.94 6.55 12.89
C PHE A 216 -0.26 7.91 13.02
N PRO A 217 0.22 8.32 14.20
CA PRO A 217 0.85 9.63 14.38
C PRO A 217 2.27 9.67 13.77
N PRO A 218 2.74 10.84 13.31
CA PRO A 218 4.06 10.98 12.73
C PRO A 218 5.17 10.66 13.74
N GLY A 219 6.23 9.99 13.28
CA GLY A 219 7.39 9.59 14.09
C GLY A 219 8.41 8.74 13.32
N GLU A 220 9.47 8.29 13.98
CA GLU A 220 10.42 7.32 13.40
C GLU A 220 9.73 5.94 13.24
N SER A 221 10.09 5.20 12.17
CA SER A 221 9.17 4.27 11.49
C SER A 221 8.54 3.16 12.35
N GLN A 222 9.35 2.38 13.05
CA GLN A 222 8.87 1.28 13.90
C GLN A 222 7.88 1.74 14.98
N ASN A 223 7.96 3.00 15.40
CA ASN A 223 7.12 3.55 16.47
C ASN A 223 5.72 3.92 15.95
N GLN A 224 5.55 4.26 14.66
CA GLN A 224 4.25 4.73 14.13
C GLN A 224 3.16 3.65 14.19
N LEU A 225 3.49 2.40 13.88
CA LEU A 225 2.53 1.28 13.93
C LEU A 225 2.09 0.97 15.38
N GLU A 226 3.01 1.07 16.34
CA GLU A 226 2.72 0.75 17.75
C GLU A 226 2.06 1.92 18.50
N MET A 227 2.27 3.16 18.05
CA MET A 227 1.54 4.36 18.49
C MET A 227 0.15 4.53 17.83
N ALA A 228 -0.22 3.64 16.91
CA ALA A 228 -1.49 3.71 16.19
C ALA A 228 -2.67 3.63 17.17
N LYS A 229 -3.67 4.49 16.97
CA LYS A 229 -4.82 4.60 17.88
C LYS A 229 -6.13 4.83 17.14
N ILE A 230 -7.22 4.44 17.77
CA ILE A 230 -8.55 4.85 17.32
C ILE A 230 -8.71 6.35 17.63
N PHE A 231 -8.93 7.15 16.58
CA PHE A 231 -9.12 8.60 16.62
C PHE A 231 -10.59 8.98 16.77
N CYS A 232 -11.48 8.30 16.04
CA CYS A 232 -12.93 8.47 16.11
C CYS A 232 -13.63 7.11 16.04
N LYS A 233 -14.81 7.01 16.67
CA LYS A 233 -15.70 5.84 16.58
C LYS A 233 -17.06 6.26 16.06
N ILE A 234 -17.44 5.72 14.91
CA ILE A 234 -18.75 5.89 14.28
C ILE A 234 -19.58 4.63 14.62
N PRO A 235 -20.66 4.73 15.40
CA PRO A 235 -21.52 3.57 15.68
C PRO A 235 -22.17 3.04 14.41
N ALA A 236 -22.19 1.72 14.22
CA ALA A 236 -22.90 1.12 13.09
C ALA A 236 -24.42 1.22 13.28
N SER A 237 -25.14 1.54 12.20
CA SER A 237 -26.61 1.53 12.15
C SER A 237 -27.22 0.19 12.55
N SER A 238 -26.46 -0.90 12.42
CA SER A 238 -26.81 -2.22 12.92
C SER A 238 -25.58 -2.92 13.48
N SER A 239 -25.65 -3.39 14.74
CA SER A 239 -24.57 -4.20 15.32
C SER A 239 -24.46 -5.61 14.72
N LEU A 240 -25.54 -6.12 14.09
CA LEU A 240 -25.62 -7.45 13.49
C LEU A 240 -25.40 -7.44 11.96
N TYR A 241 -25.58 -6.28 11.33
CA TYR A 241 -25.46 -6.06 9.89
C TYR A 241 -24.68 -4.75 9.61
N PRO A 242 -23.45 -4.58 10.12
CA PRO A 242 -22.61 -3.43 9.79
C PRO A 242 -22.22 -3.46 8.30
N SER A 243 -22.03 -2.28 7.72
CA SER A 243 -21.60 -2.11 6.33
C SER A 243 -20.23 -2.72 6.09
N TYR A 244 -20.07 -3.44 4.98
CA TYR A 244 -18.77 -3.62 4.32
C TYR A 244 -18.36 -2.28 3.67
N TYR A 245 -17.08 -1.96 3.66
CA TYR A 245 -16.51 -0.77 3.03
C TYR A 245 -15.01 -1.00 2.79
N HIS A 246 -14.49 -0.40 1.72
CA HIS A 246 -13.13 -0.67 1.22
C HIS A 246 -12.22 0.57 1.34
N SER A 247 -12.78 1.77 1.16
CA SER A 247 -12.10 3.06 1.26
C SER A 247 -12.99 4.13 1.93
N PHE A 248 -12.43 5.32 2.15
CA PHE A 248 -13.11 6.52 2.67
C PHE A 248 -12.57 7.75 1.92
N GLY A 249 -13.21 8.91 2.07
CA GLY A 249 -12.70 10.19 1.56
C GLY A 249 -12.04 11.04 2.65
N MET A 250 -11.06 11.87 2.29
CA MET A 250 -10.43 12.81 3.21
C MET A 250 -10.18 14.18 2.55
N THR A 251 -10.69 15.25 3.15
CA THR A 251 -10.50 16.65 2.75
C THR A 251 -9.34 17.30 3.51
N GLU A 252 -9.24 18.63 3.54
CA GLU A 252 -8.24 19.30 4.39
C GLU A 252 -8.64 19.29 5.88
N ASN A 253 -9.95 19.39 6.18
CA ASN A 253 -10.49 19.47 7.55
C ASN A 253 -11.39 18.30 7.97
N TYR A 254 -11.78 17.39 7.06
CA TYR A 254 -12.74 16.32 7.35
C TYR A 254 -12.36 14.95 6.77
N ILE A 255 -12.83 13.88 7.42
CA ILE A 255 -12.98 12.54 6.84
C ILE A 255 -14.45 12.31 6.50
N VAL A 256 -14.72 11.72 5.34
CA VAL A 256 -16.05 11.30 4.90
C VAL A 256 -16.07 9.78 4.77
N PHE A 257 -16.94 9.13 5.56
CA PHE A 257 -17.13 7.69 5.56
C PHE A 257 -18.54 7.32 5.08
N LEU A 258 -18.66 6.30 4.23
CA LEU A 258 -19.94 5.79 3.73
C LEU A 258 -20.34 4.51 4.46
N GLU A 259 -21.46 4.57 5.17
CA GLU A 259 -22.20 3.37 5.58
C GLU A 259 -23.18 3.02 4.45
N GLN A 260 -22.87 1.95 3.71
CA GLN A 260 -23.54 1.57 2.47
C GLN A 260 -24.43 0.32 2.64
N PRO A 261 -25.47 0.13 1.80
CA PRO A 261 -26.39 -1.01 1.84
C PRO A 261 -25.80 -2.41 1.60
N LEU A 262 -24.47 -2.52 1.46
CA LEU A 262 -23.73 -3.77 1.34
C LEU A 262 -23.30 -4.24 2.74
N THR A 263 -24.09 -5.10 3.39
CA THR A 263 -23.96 -5.39 4.83
C THR A 263 -23.35 -6.76 5.13
N MET A 264 -22.47 -6.83 6.13
CA MET A 264 -21.89 -8.08 6.63
C MET A 264 -22.78 -8.71 7.70
N ASN A 265 -23.28 -9.92 7.47
CA ASN A 265 -24.12 -10.64 8.41
C ASN A 265 -23.28 -11.29 9.52
N MET A 266 -23.23 -10.65 10.70
CA MET A 266 -22.39 -11.09 11.83
C MET A 266 -22.71 -12.51 12.31
N PHE A 267 -23.94 -12.99 12.15
CA PHE A 267 -24.30 -14.38 12.49
C PHE A 267 -23.73 -15.37 11.48
N LYS A 268 -23.84 -15.11 10.16
CA LYS A 268 -23.20 -15.94 9.14
C LYS A 268 -21.68 -16.01 9.39
N ILE A 269 -21.02 -14.88 9.63
CA ILE A 269 -19.56 -14.82 9.91
C ILE A 269 -19.19 -15.59 11.18
N MET A 270 -19.88 -15.37 12.30
CA MET A 270 -19.58 -16.04 13.58
C MET A 270 -19.65 -17.57 13.47
N PHE A 271 -20.56 -18.09 12.64
CA PHE A 271 -20.71 -19.52 12.39
C PHE A 271 -20.08 -20.00 11.07
N ALA A 272 -19.30 -19.17 10.37
CA ALA A 272 -18.90 -19.43 8.99
C ALA A 272 -18.21 -20.79 8.79
N LYS A 273 -17.23 -21.12 9.65
CA LYS A 273 -16.55 -22.43 9.64
C LYS A 273 -17.50 -23.61 9.90
N LEU A 274 -18.52 -23.45 10.75
CA LEU A 274 -19.50 -24.50 11.08
C LEU A 274 -20.50 -24.72 9.94
N LEU A 275 -20.86 -23.63 9.24
CA LEU A 275 -21.75 -23.64 8.08
C LEU A 275 -21.03 -24.06 6.78
N GLY A 276 -19.69 -23.98 6.75
CA GLY A 276 -18.88 -24.26 5.56
C GLY A 276 -18.90 -23.13 4.53
N THR A 277 -19.17 -21.89 4.96
CA THR A 277 -19.32 -20.70 4.09
C THR A 277 -18.08 -19.81 4.11
N ASP A 278 -17.84 -19.16 2.98
CA ASP A 278 -16.89 -18.05 2.77
C ASP A 278 -17.47 -16.70 3.22
N PHE A 279 -16.71 -15.62 3.02
CA PHE A 279 -17.07 -14.25 3.41
C PHE A 279 -17.98 -13.54 2.39
N VAL A 280 -17.89 -13.82 1.09
CA VAL A 280 -18.83 -13.31 0.07
C VAL A 280 -20.26 -13.71 0.40
N ASN A 281 -20.50 -14.99 0.67
CA ASN A 281 -21.79 -15.52 1.11
C ASN A 281 -22.25 -14.97 2.48
N CYS A 282 -21.34 -14.34 3.25
CA CYS A 282 -21.66 -13.63 4.47
C CYS A 282 -22.09 -12.16 4.27
N ILE A 283 -22.01 -11.61 3.06
CA ILE A 283 -22.44 -10.26 2.71
C ILE A 283 -23.82 -10.31 2.04
N ASP A 284 -24.69 -9.34 2.34
CA ASP A 284 -26.03 -9.19 1.77
C ASP A 284 -26.24 -7.71 1.33
N TYR A 285 -26.49 -7.46 0.04
CA TYR A 285 -26.82 -6.13 -0.51
C TYR A 285 -28.32 -5.85 -0.42
N THR A 286 -28.70 -4.67 0.07
CA THR A 286 -30.11 -4.31 0.32
C THR A 286 -30.49 -3.00 -0.40
N PRO A 287 -31.01 -3.05 -1.65
CA PRO A 287 -31.32 -1.86 -2.46
C PRO A 287 -32.36 -0.89 -1.87
N SER A 288 -33.07 -1.27 -0.81
CA SER A 288 -34.05 -0.42 -0.12
C SER A 288 -33.47 0.33 1.08
N VAL A 289 -32.17 0.18 1.36
CA VAL A 289 -31.45 0.92 2.42
C VAL A 289 -30.62 2.03 1.76
N PRO A 290 -30.80 3.31 2.13
CA PRO A 290 -30.01 4.41 1.56
C PRO A 290 -28.56 4.37 2.07
N VAL A 291 -27.64 4.86 1.25
CA VAL A 291 -26.28 5.19 1.71
C VAL A 291 -26.34 6.32 2.72
N LYS A 292 -25.46 6.28 3.74
CA LYS A 292 -25.30 7.35 4.74
C LYS A 292 -23.87 7.84 4.75
N PHE A 293 -23.69 9.16 4.64
CA PHE A 293 -22.37 9.78 4.81
C PHE A 293 -22.21 10.24 6.26
N HIS A 294 -21.16 9.73 6.90
CA HIS A 294 -20.73 10.15 8.24
C HIS A 294 -19.49 11.03 8.06
N ILE A 295 -19.56 12.29 8.53
CA ILE A 295 -18.45 13.24 8.44
C ILE A 295 -17.77 13.35 9.81
N VAL A 296 -16.44 13.28 9.84
CA VAL A 296 -15.61 13.40 11.04
C VAL A 296 -14.66 14.59 10.90
N SER A 297 -14.60 15.48 11.89
CA SER A 297 -13.61 16.54 11.95
C SER A 297 -12.20 15.98 12.15
N LEU A 298 -11.23 16.44 11.35
CA LEU A 298 -9.81 16.14 11.52
C LEU A 298 -9.15 16.93 12.67
N GLU A 299 -9.80 18.01 13.14
CA GLU A 299 -9.29 18.83 14.25
C GLU A 299 -9.32 18.07 15.58
N ASP A 300 -10.48 17.47 15.92
CA ASP A 300 -10.73 16.89 17.23
C ASP A 300 -11.31 15.45 17.20
N GLY A 301 -11.68 14.94 16.01
CA GLY A 301 -12.29 13.62 15.84
C GLY A 301 -13.80 13.56 16.10
N THR A 302 -14.48 14.70 16.23
CA THR A 302 -15.95 14.74 16.41
C THR A 302 -16.71 14.40 15.13
N THR A 303 -17.82 13.67 15.26
CA THR A 303 -18.76 13.42 14.16
C THR A 303 -19.73 14.58 14.02
N LEU A 304 -19.95 15.08 12.79
CA LEU A 304 -20.99 16.08 12.53
C LEU A 304 -22.38 15.48 12.79
N THR A 305 -23.28 16.28 13.36
CA THR A 305 -24.62 15.82 13.78
C THR A 305 -25.65 15.78 12.64
N ARG A 306 -25.41 16.50 11.53
CA ARG A 306 -26.27 16.46 10.35
C ARG A 306 -26.10 15.11 9.65
N LYS A 307 -27.20 14.38 9.48
CA LYS A 307 -27.25 13.16 8.65
C LYS A 307 -27.30 13.56 7.18
N TYR A 308 -26.47 12.93 6.35
CA TYR A 308 -26.58 13.00 4.89
C TYR A 308 -26.85 11.60 4.35
N THR A 309 -27.74 11.51 3.36
CA THR A 309 -28.11 10.26 2.71
C THR A 309 -28.05 10.38 1.19
N ALA A 310 -28.05 9.25 0.50
CA ALA A 310 -28.28 9.15 -0.95
C ALA A 310 -29.01 7.83 -1.25
N ASP A 311 -29.47 7.67 -2.49
CA ASP A 311 -29.99 6.40 -3.02
C ASP A 311 -29.00 5.23 -2.80
N ALA A 312 -29.52 4.01 -2.90
CA ALA A 312 -28.72 2.80 -2.71
C ALA A 312 -27.68 2.63 -3.84
N PHE A 313 -26.40 2.61 -3.44
CA PHE A 313 -25.26 2.15 -4.23
C PHE A 313 -24.25 1.48 -3.29
N PHE A 314 -23.24 0.82 -3.84
CA PHE A 314 -22.01 0.52 -3.10
C PHE A 314 -20.78 1.01 -3.87
N CYS A 315 -19.65 1.21 -3.19
CA CYS A 315 -18.37 1.54 -3.81
C CYS A 315 -17.22 0.71 -3.22
N PHE A 316 -16.22 0.45 -4.05
CA PHE A 316 -14.88 0.10 -3.57
C PHE A 316 -14.06 1.38 -3.33
N HIS A 317 -13.94 2.25 -4.35
CA HIS A 317 -13.01 3.37 -4.33
C HIS A 317 -13.67 4.75 -4.32
N HIS A 318 -13.16 5.60 -3.43
CA HIS A 318 -13.28 7.06 -3.55
C HIS A 318 -12.23 7.55 -4.56
N ILE A 319 -12.59 8.57 -5.33
CA ILE A 319 -11.71 9.20 -6.33
C ILE A 319 -10.95 10.37 -5.69
N ASN A 320 -11.69 11.26 -5.01
CA ASN A 320 -11.17 12.35 -4.18
C ASN A 320 -12.33 12.89 -3.30
N ALA A 321 -12.00 13.66 -2.27
CA ALA A 321 -12.97 14.52 -1.57
C ALA A 321 -12.34 15.89 -1.35
N TYR A 322 -13.14 16.97 -1.33
CA TYR A 322 -12.64 18.32 -1.05
C TYR A 322 -13.69 19.26 -0.49
N GLU A 323 -13.25 20.41 -0.01
CA GLU A 323 -14.09 21.51 0.49
C GLU A 323 -14.20 22.62 -0.58
N ASP A 324 -15.41 23.13 -0.79
CA ASP A 324 -15.74 24.14 -1.81
C ASP A 324 -16.82 25.07 -1.23
N ASP A 325 -16.49 26.35 -1.04
CA ASP A 325 -17.27 27.32 -0.25
C ASP A 325 -17.83 26.78 1.09
N SER A 326 -19.09 26.35 1.13
CA SER A 326 -19.78 25.84 2.33
C SER A 326 -20.15 24.35 2.23
N HIS A 327 -19.51 23.62 1.32
CA HIS A 327 -19.92 22.28 0.90
C HIS A 327 -18.73 21.31 0.87
N LEU A 328 -18.97 20.04 1.21
CA LEU A 328 -18.05 18.95 0.86
C LEU A 328 -18.44 18.39 -0.50
N VAL A 329 -17.45 18.23 -1.36
CA VAL A 329 -17.57 17.54 -2.65
C VAL A 329 -16.89 16.18 -2.52
N VAL A 330 -17.57 15.11 -2.95
CA VAL A 330 -17.10 13.73 -2.78
C VAL A 330 -17.32 12.96 -4.09
N ASP A 331 -16.22 12.51 -4.69
CA ASP A 331 -16.20 11.84 -5.99
C ASP A 331 -15.92 10.35 -5.78
N ILE A 332 -16.76 9.46 -6.33
CA ILE A 332 -16.80 8.04 -5.96
C ILE A 332 -17.06 7.14 -7.20
N CYS A 333 -16.40 5.98 -7.24
CA CYS A 333 -16.69 4.89 -8.18
C CYS A 333 -17.83 4.01 -7.62
N CYS A 334 -19.07 4.28 -8.05
CA CYS A 334 -20.29 3.67 -7.52
C CYS A 334 -20.84 2.54 -8.41
N TYR A 335 -21.28 1.45 -7.81
CA TYR A 335 -22.06 0.38 -8.44
C TYR A 335 -23.51 0.41 -7.92
N ASP A 336 -24.49 0.21 -8.80
CA ASP A 336 -25.91 0.22 -8.42
C ASP A 336 -26.36 -1.12 -7.78
N ASN A 337 -25.57 -2.18 -7.92
CA ASN A 337 -25.75 -3.49 -7.29
C ASN A 337 -24.40 -4.13 -6.90
N SER A 338 -24.42 -5.31 -6.27
CA SER A 338 -23.22 -6.01 -5.79
C SER A 338 -22.72 -7.14 -6.71
N ASP A 339 -23.20 -7.25 -7.94
CA ASP A 339 -22.98 -8.41 -8.82
C ASP A 339 -21.49 -8.66 -9.11
N VAL A 340 -20.69 -7.58 -9.11
CA VAL A 340 -19.22 -7.62 -9.27
C VAL A 340 -18.50 -8.53 -8.25
N MET A 341 -19.11 -8.78 -7.08
CA MET A 341 -18.60 -9.76 -6.10
C MET A 341 -18.71 -11.20 -6.60
N GLU A 342 -19.75 -11.56 -7.37
CA GLU A 342 -19.84 -12.87 -8.01
C GLU A 342 -19.00 -12.93 -9.30
N GLU A 343 -18.90 -11.82 -10.03
CA GLU A 343 -18.10 -11.72 -11.26
C GLU A 343 -16.60 -11.84 -11.01
N ALA A 344 -16.13 -11.51 -9.80
CA ALA A 344 -14.74 -11.68 -9.37
C ALA A 344 -14.32 -13.14 -9.08
N TYR A 345 -15.24 -14.12 -9.24
CA TYR A 345 -14.84 -15.54 -9.27
C TYR A 345 -14.04 -15.88 -10.53
N LEU A 346 -12.99 -16.67 -10.36
CA LEU A 346 -11.99 -16.99 -11.39
C LEU A 346 -12.49 -17.90 -12.52
N ASN A 347 -13.71 -18.42 -12.42
CA ASN A 347 -14.40 -19.07 -13.54
C ASN A 347 -15.11 -18.03 -14.44
N ARG A 348 -15.67 -16.95 -13.86
CA ARG A 348 -16.31 -15.85 -14.60
C ARG A 348 -15.28 -14.89 -15.20
N LEU A 349 -14.22 -14.53 -14.47
CA LEU A 349 -13.14 -13.68 -15.00
C LEU A 349 -12.37 -14.31 -16.18
N ARG A 350 -12.39 -15.64 -16.28
CA ARG A 350 -11.81 -16.40 -17.40
C ARG A 350 -12.83 -16.72 -18.52
N ASP A 351 -14.08 -16.29 -18.39
CA ASP A 351 -15.11 -16.39 -19.42
C ASP A 351 -15.30 -15.03 -20.11
N GLU A 352 -14.71 -14.92 -21.31
CA GLU A 352 -14.68 -13.69 -22.10
C GLU A 352 -16.06 -13.29 -22.67
N THR A 353 -17.10 -14.09 -22.44
CA THR A 353 -18.47 -13.79 -22.85
C THR A 353 -19.27 -13.01 -21.80
N LEU A 354 -18.75 -12.87 -20.58
CA LEU A 354 -19.43 -12.18 -19.48
C LEU A 354 -19.03 -10.70 -19.40
N SER A 355 -20.03 -9.82 -19.24
CA SER A 355 -19.79 -8.43 -18.84
C SER A 355 -19.25 -8.39 -17.41
N ALA A 356 -18.38 -7.42 -17.14
CA ALA A 356 -18.06 -7.04 -15.77
C ALA A 356 -18.96 -5.90 -15.28
N GLY A 357 -18.98 -5.71 -13.97
CA GLY A 357 -19.76 -4.74 -13.24
C GLY A 357 -19.40 -3.30 -13.60
N ARG A 358 -20.42 -2.44 -13.58
CA ARG A 358 -20.34 -1.07 -14.06
C ARG A 358 -20.11 -0.12 -12.89
N ALA A 359 -18.89 0.41 -12.82
CA ALA A 359 -18.53 1.44 -11.87
C ALA A 359 -18.79 2.82 -12.49
N PHE A 360 -19.77 3.54 -11.96
CA PHE A 360 -20.14 4.89 -12.38
C PHE A 360 -19.39 5.93 -11.54
N ALA A 361 -18.60 6.79 -12.17
CA ALA A 361 -17.98 7.91 -11.47
C ALA A 361 -19.03 9.00 -11.17
N LYS A 362 -19.47 9.07 -9.91
CA LYS A 362 -20.53 9.95 -9.40
C LYS A 362 -19.93 10.99 -8.44
N ARG A 363 -20.38 12.25 -8.51
CA ARG A 363 -20.03 13.31 -7.54
C ARG A 363 -21.23 13.68 -6.68
N PHE A 364 -21.05 13.58 -5.37
CA PHE A 364 -22.00 14.03 -4.35
C PHE A 364 -21.54 15.38 -3.77
N VAL A 365 -22.49 16.22 -3.36
CA VAL A 365 -22.19 17.51 -2.72
C VAL A 365 -23.04 17.68 -1.47
N LEU A 366 -22.38 17.87 -0.32
CA LEU A 366 -22.95 17.85 1.02
C LEU A 366 -22.84 19.25 1.67
N PRO A 367 -23.94 20.01 1.81
CA PRO A 367 -23.92 21.37 2.38
C PRO A 367 -23.70 21.38 3.90
N LEU A 368 -22.60 22.00 4.36
CA LEU A 368 -22.19 22.04 5.77
C LEU A 368 -22.99 23.06 6.60
N GLU A 369 -22.82 24.35 6.30
CA GLU A 369 -23.14 25.46 7.23
C GLU A 369 -24.40 26.27 6.91
N GLN A 370 -25.31 25.74 6.09
CA GLN A 370 -26.58 26.42 5.86
C GLN A 370 -27.51 26.34 7.09
N LYS A 371 -28.07 27.48 7.50
CA LYS A 371 -29.25 27.55 8.37
C LYS A 371 -30.49 27.16 7.57
N ILE A 372 -30.57 25.87 7.22
CA ILE A 372 -31.70 25.33 6.47
C ILE A 372 -32.97 25.48 7.31
N VAL A 373 -33.93 26.24 6.80
CA VAL A 373 -35.25 26.42 7.43
C VAL A 373 -36.14 25.26 6.97
N GLN A 374 -36.81 24.61 7.92
CA GLN A 374 -37.73 23.50 7.63
C GLN A 374 -38.87 23.99 6.73
N GLY A 375 -39.17 23.25 5.66
CA GLY A 375 -40.11 23.66 4.62
C GLY A 375 -39.50 24.44 3.45
N ASN A 376 -38.16 24.45 3.32
CA ASN A 376 -37.51 24.87 2.08
C ASN A 376 -37.46 23.70 1.07
N GLU A 377 -38.03 23.89 -0.12
CA GLU A 377 -37.96 22.93 -1.24
C GLU A 377 -36.76 23.19 -2.17
N ASP A 378 -36.04 24.31 -2.01
CA ASP A 378 -34.89 24.66 -2.85
C ASP A 378 -33.71 23.69 -2.70
N ASN A 379 -32.96 23.51 -3.79
CA ASN A 379 -31.68 22.81 -3.79
C ASN A 379 -30.66 23.54 -2.87
N LEU A 380 -30.08 22.80 -1.94
CA LEU A 380 -29.10 23.28 -0.97
C LEU A 380 -27.67 23.33 -1.54
N VAL A 381 -27.41 22.70 -2.68
CA VAL A 381 -26.15 22.86 -3.44
C VAL A 381 -26.20 24.18 -4.18
N THR A 382 -25.27 25.09 -3.84
CA THR A 382 -25.17 26.44 -4.44
C THR A 382 -23.92 26.61 -5.29
N LEU A 383 -23.22 25.51 -5.61
CA LEU A 383 -22.01 25.53 -6.44
C LEU A 383 -22.43 25.57 -7.93
N GLU A 384 -22.12 26.66 -8.64
CA GLU A 384 -22.43 26.80 -10.08
C GLU A 384 -21.63 25.82 -10.98
N SER A 385 -20.70 25.04 -10.42
CA SER A 385 -19.78 24.15 -11.14
C SER A 385 -20.16 22.67 -11.14
N CYS A 386 -21.38 22.30 -10.72
CA CYS A 386 -21.87 20.93 -10.77
C CYS A 386 -23.41 20.85 -10.80
N ASP A 387 -23.95 19.78 -11.42
CA ASP A 387 -25.39 19.50 -11.49
C ASP A 387 -25.91 18.69 -10.27
N ALA A 388 -25.05 18.44 -9.28
CA ALA A 388 -25.40 17.70 -8.07
C ALA A 388 -26.41 18.49 -7.21
N THR A 389 -27.35 17.80 -6.57
CA THR A 389 -28.40 18.45 -5.77
C THR A 389 -28.53 17.82 -4.38
N ALA A 390 -28.99 18.60 -3.42
CA ALA A 390 -29.22 18.13 -2.06
C ALA A 390 -30.46 18.81 -1.45
N TYR A 391 -31.34 18.03 -0.82
CA TYR A 391 -32.63 18.51 -0.31
C TYR A 391 -32.89 18.07 1.14
N LEU A 392 -33.45 18.96 1.95
CA LEU A 392 -33.84 18.65 3.33
C LEU A 392 -35.03 17.70 3.36
N GLN A 393 -34.96 16.68 4.21
CA GLN A 393 -36.03 15.72 4.48
C GLN A 393 -36.81 16.08 5.75
N GLU A 394 -38.01 15.50 5.93
CA GLU A 394 -38.84 15.73 7.12
C GLU A 394 -38.14 15.36 8.45
N ASP A 395 -37.18 14.41 8.42
CA ASP A 395 -36.41 13.94 9.59
C ASP A 395 -35.12 14.75 9.89
N GLU A 396 -35.00 15.94 9.27
CA GLU A 396 -33.84 16.85 9.29
C GLU A 396 -32.55 16.30 8.63
N SER A 397 -32.60 15.12 8.00
CA SER A 397 -31.51 14.67 7.13
C SER A 397 -31.48 15.45 5.82
N VAL A 398 -30.34 15.42 5.13
CA VAL A 398 -30.19 15.94 3.76
C VAL A 398 -29.99 14.77 2.81
N HIS A 399 -30.84 14.66 1.79
CA HIS A 399 -30.71 13.64 0.74
C HIS A 399 -29.99 14.24 -0.47
N CYS A 400 -28.92 13.59 -0.92
CA CYS A 400 -28.01 14.08 -1.95
C CYS A 400 -28.13 13.25 -3.22
N HIS A 401 -28.52 13.85 -4.33
CA HIS A 401 -28.50 13.22 -5.65
C HIS A 401 -27.19 13.62 -6.37
N PRO A 402 -26.41 12.64 -6.88
CA PRO A 402 -25.13 12.94 -7.51
C PRO A 402 -25.28 13.44 -8.95
N GLU A 403 -24.26 14.17 -9.42
CA GLU A 403 -24.00 14.29 -10.86
C GLU A 403 -23.12 13.13 -11.36
N MET A 404 -23.16 12.86 -12.67
CA MET A 404 -22.19 11.98 -13.34
C MET A 404 -20.94 12.79 -13.73
N LEU A 405 -19.76 12.21 -13.52
CA LEU A 405 -18.48 12.83 -13.92
C LEU A 405 -18.07 12.49 -15.36
N THR A 406 -18.56 11.36 -15.89
CA THR A 406 -18.30 10.84 -17.25
C THR A 406 -19.39 9.82 -17.62
N ASP A 407 -19.50 9.49 -18.90
CA ASP A 407 -20.34 8.39 -19.42
C ASP A 407 -19.59 7.03 -19.46
N GLN A 408 -18.27 7.03 -19.24
CA GLN A 408 -17.45 5.81 -19.15
C GLN A 408 -17.64 5.10 -17.80
N TYR A 409 -17.44 3.78 -17.77
CA TYR A 409 -17.44 3.00 -16.53
C TYR A 409 -16.02 2.90 -15.98
N VAL A 410 -15.71 3.51 -14.83
CA VAL A 410 -14.32 3.74 -14.39
C VAL A 410 -14.07 3.21 -12.97
N GLU A 411 -12.97 2.49 -12.79
CA GLU A 411 -12.48 1.98 -11.51
C GLU A 411 -10.96 2.10 -11.34
N LEU A 412 -10.48 1.72 -10.16
CA LEU A 412 -9.09 1.86 -9.70
C LEU A 412 -8.63 3.33 -9.87
N PRO A 413 -9.39 4.29 -9.34
CA PRO A 413 -9.18 5.71 -9.60
C PRO A 413 -7.89 6.21 -8.96
N ARG A 414 -7.14 7.01 -9.70
CA ARG A 414 -5.92 7.69 -9.23
C ARG A 414 -5.96 9.15 -9.61
N ILE A 415 -5.41 9.98 -8.73
CA ILE A 415 -5.23 11.42 -8.92
C ILE A 415 -3.75 11.78 -8.73
N ASN A 416 -3.39 13.03 -8.99
CA ASN A 416 -2.14 13.61 -8.50
C ASN A 416 -2.26 13.84 -6.97
N TYR A 417 -2.16 12.74 -6.22
CA TYR A 417 -2.52 12.66 -4.80
C TYR A 417 -1.79 13.70 -3.94
N ASP A 418 -0.46 13.77 -4.03
CA ASP A 418 0.38 14.64 -3.20
C ASP A 418 0.01 16.13 -3.32
N ALA A 419 -0.41 16.54 -4.51
CA ALA A 419 -0.79 17.92 -4.79
C ALA A 419 -2.29 18.20 -4.59
N PHE A 420 -3.19 17.24 -4.89
CA PHE A 420 -4.63 17.48 -5.03
C PHE A 420 -5.55 16.60 -4.17
N ASN A 421 -5.06 15.61 -3.43
CA ASN A 421 -5.90 14.92 -2.45
C ASN A 421 -6.40 15.93 -1.41
N GLY A 422 -7.69 15.88 -1.14
CA GLY A 422 -8.34 16.75 -0.17
C GLY A 422 -8.73 18.14 -0.70
N LYS A 423 -8.45 18.43 -1.98
CA LYS A 423 -8.58 19.76 -2.59
C LYS A 423 -9.35 19.71 -3.90
N LYS A 424 -9.95 20.85 -4.27
CA LYS A 424 -10.58 21.06 -5.58
C LYS A 424 -9.56 20.76 -6.69
N TYR A 425 -9.96 19.88 -7.60
CA TYR A 425 -9.10 19.27 -8.61
C TYR A 425 -9.89 19.11 -9.92
N GLN A 426 -9.18 18.81 -11.02
CA GLN A 426 -9.80 18.67 -12.33
C GLN A 426 -9.78 17.22 -12.85
N TYR A 427 -8.64 16.53 -12.77
CA TYR A 427 -8.43 15.25 -13.44
C TYR A 427 -8.26 14.05 -12.49
N PHE A 428 -8.90 12.93 -12.83
CA PHE A 428 -8.53 11.59 -12.35
C PHE A 428 -8.25 10.65 -13.53
N TYR A 429 -7.59 9.54 -13.22
CA TYR A 429 -7.23 8.45 -14.14
C TYR A 429 -7.81 7.14 -13.60
N GLY A 430 -8.10 6.16 -14.45
CA GLY A 430 -8.58 4.85 -14.02
C GLY A 430 -8.60 3.83 -15.15
N LEU A 431 -9.08 2.62 -14.87
CA LEU A 431 -9.38 1.60 -15.88
C LEU A 431 -10.85 1.65 -16.27
N ASP A 432 -11.15 1.36 -17.54
CA ASP A 432 -12.53 1.12 -17.99
C ASP A 432 -12.98 -0.30 -17.56
N THR A 433 -14.13 -0.42 -16.88
CA THR A 433 -14.58 -1.74 -16.39
C THR A 433 -15.24 -2.60 -17.47
N LEU A 434 -15.77 -1.98 -18.52
CA LEU A 434 -16.42 -2.65 -19.64
C LEU A 434 -15.40 -3.04 -20.72
N ASP A 435 -14.44 -2.16 -21.00
CA ASP A 435 -13.31 -2.44 -21.89
C ASP A 435 -11.98 -2.39 -21.14
N ARG A 436 -11.63 -3.54 -20.55
CA ARG A 436 -10.39 -3.77 -19.79
C ARG A 436 -9.10 -3.60 -20.61
N THR A 437 -9.16 -3.24 -21.90
CA THR A 437 -8.00 -2.84 -22.71
C THR A 437 -7.75 -1.32 -22.69
N LYS A 438 -8.61 -0.52 -22.01
CA LYS A 438 -8.46 0.93 -21.88
C LYS A 438 -7.95 1.39 -20.51
N VAL A 439 -7.13 2.43 -20.56
CA VAL A 439 -6.97 3.39 -19.45
C VAL A 439 -7.72 4.66 -19.84
N VAL A 440 -8.37 5.31 -18.89
CA VAL A 440 -9.08 6.58 -19.09
C VAL A 440 -8.51 7.70 -18.22
N LYS A 441 -8.62 8.93 -18.72
CA LYS A 441 -8.38 10.21 -18.02
C LYS A 441 -9.66 11.01 -18.12
N VAL A 442 -10.23 11.42 -17.00
CA VAL A 442 -11.51 12.15 -16.94
C VAL A 442 -11.28 13.58 -16.45
N ASP A 443 -11.90 14.55 -17.13
CA ASP A 443 -11.99 15.95 -16.70
C ASP A 443 -13.33 16.18 -15.98
N THR A 444 -13.27 16.27 -14.65
CA THR A 444 -14.45 16.40 -13.79
C THR A 444 -15.14 17.77 -13.85
N VAL A 445 -14.51 18.76 -14.51
CA VAL A 445 -15.06 20.10 -14.71
C VAL A 445 -15.74 20.19 -16.07
N ASN A 446 -15.06 19.78 -17.14
CA ASN A 446 -15.60 19.85 -18.50
C ASN A 446 -16.47 18.63 -18.89
N LYS A 447 -16.55 17.59 -18.04
CA LYS A 447 -17.28 16.32 -18.27
C LYS A 447 -16.80 15.55 -19.52
N THR A 448 -15.55 15.78 -19.92
CA THR A 448 -14.89 15.10 -21.05
C THR A 448 -13.92 14.04 -20.56
N PHE A 449 -13.53 13.12 -21.44
CA PHE A 449 -12.49 12.13 -21.15
C PHE A 449 -11.54 11.96 -22.33
N MET A 450 -10.39 11.37 -22.05
CA MET A 450 -9.42 10.85 -23.01
C MET A 450 -9.17 9.38 -22.67
N SER A 451 -8.91 8.54 -23.67
CA SER A 451 -8.61 7.11 -23.46
C SER A 451 -7.36 6.70 -24.22
N TRP A 452 -6.49 5.96 -23.54
CA TRP A 452 -5.42 5.19 -24.17
C TRP A 452 -5.91 3.75 -24.31
N ASN A 453 -5.62 3.12 -25.44
CA ASN A 453 -6.08 1.78 -25.76
C ASN A 453 -5.03 1.02 -26.59
N ASP A 454 -4.76 -0.21 -26.20
CA ASP A 454 -4.01 -1.19 -27.00
C ASP A 454 -4.80 -2.50 -26.97
N PRO A 455 -5.48 -2.90 -28.07
CA PRO A 455 -6.28 -4.12 -28.12
C PRO A 455 -5.51 -5.43 -27.90
N SER A 456 -4.18 -5.39 -27.75
CA SER A 456 -3.33 -6.53 -27.36
C SER A 456 -2.88 -6.49 -25.90
N CYS A 457 -3.24 -5.44 -25.15
CA CYS A 457 -2.86 -5.21 -23.76
C CYS A 457 -4.09 -5.17 -22.84
N TYR A 458 -3.87 -5.57 -21.59
CA TYR A 458 -4.81 -5.34 -20.49
C TYR A 458 -4.06 -4.55 -19.42
N PRO A 459 -4.21 -3.20 -19.38
CA PRO A 459 -3.53 -2.36 -18.41
C PRO A 459 -3.94 -2.67 -16.96
N SER A 460 -3.07 -2.27 -16.03
CA SER A 460 -3.36 -2.26 -14.60
C SER A 460 -3.48 -0.81 -14.09
N GLU A 461 -3.94 -0.62 -12.84
CA GLU A 461 -4.18 0.70 -12.23
C GLU A 461 -3.12 1.76 -12.60
N PRO A 462 -3.53 2.91 -13.19
CA PRO A 462 -2.61 3.91 -13.71
C PRO A 462 -2.03 4.81 -12.61
N VAL A 463 -0.81 4.52 -12.16
CA VAL A 463 -0.10 5.33 -11.16
C VAL A 463 0.54 6.56 -11.80
N PHE A 464 -0.09 7.72 -11.61
CA PHE A 464 0.38 9.03 -12.07
C PHE A 464 1.73 9.43 -11.44
N ILE A 465 2.64 9.98 -12.25
CA ILE A 465 3.92 10.56 -11.80
C ILE A 465 4.05 11.98 -12.41
N PRO A 466 4.25 13.05 -11.60
CA PRO A 466 4.21 14.43 -12.11
C PRO A 466 5.45 14.82 -12.93
N ARG A 467 5.25 15.22 -14.19
CA ARG A 467 6.28 15.81 -15.06
C ARG A 467 6.70 17.21 -14.59
N PRO A 468 8.00 17.51 -14.46
CA PRO A 468 8.51 18.87 -14.31
C PRO A 468 8.36 19.72 -15.59
N GLY A 469 7.12 20.10 -15.94
CA GLY A 469 6.75 21.10 -16.95
C GLY A 469 7.19 20.81 -18.40
N GLY A 470 6.31 20.27 -19.25
CA GLY A 470 6.56 20.15 -20.70
C GLY A 470 5.40 19.51 -21.47
N GLU A 471 5.49 19.53 -22.82
CA GLU A 471 4.35 19.44 -23.74
C GLU A 471 4.66 18.59 -25.03
N ALA A 472 3.98 17.44 -25.26
CA ALA A 472 3.86 16.64 -26.53
C ALA A 472 5.04 15.77 -27.10
N GLU A 473 4.72 14.83 -28.04
CA GLU A 473 5.28 13.42 -28.08
C GLU A 473 4.82 12.45 -29.24
N ASP A 474 5.55 11.33 -29.49
CA ASP A 474 5.28 10.09 -30.30
C ASP A 474 6.23 8.90 -29.92
N ASP A 475 6.16 7.56 -30.22
CA ASP A 475 5.21 6.51 -30.76
C ASP A 475 5.75 5.04 -30.49
N GLY A 476 4.96 3.92 -30.63
CA GLY A 476 5.50 2.51 -30.67
C GLY A 476 4.56 1.26 -30.44
N ASP A 477 4.93 0.07 -30.98
CA ASP A 477 4.17 -1.24 -31.03
C ASP A 477 4.80 -2.43 -30.21
N ARG A 478 4.17 -3.63 -30.06
CA ARG A 478 4.60 -4.70 -29.08
C ARG A 478 4.16 -6.18 -29.22
N ARG A 479 4.84 -7.06 -28.42
CA ARG A 479 4.40 -8.43 -27.99
C ARG A 479 5.00 -8.98 -26.65
N ARG A 480 5.14 -8.21 -25.54
CA ARG A 480 5.61 -8.71 -24.20
C ARG A 480 5.05 -7.92 -22.99
N PRO A 481 4.74 -8.50 -21.80
CA PRO A 481 3.78 -8.00 -20.79
C PRO A 481 3.84 -6.53 -20.30
N TYR A 482 5.04 -5.98 -20.09
CA TYR A 482 5.35 -4.54 -20.03
C TYR A 482 4.95 -3.61 -18.86
N LEU A 483 5.78 -2.55 -18.73
CA LEU A 483 5.41 -1.22 -18.24
C LEU A 483 5.23 -0.24 -19.43
N VAL A 484 4.33 0.73 -19.27
CA VAL A 484 4.06 1.84 -20.19
C VAL A 484 4.11 3.17 -19.45
N VAL A 485 4.56 4.23 -20.12
CA VAL A 485 4.62 5.60 -19.61
C VAL A 485 3.86 6.51 -20.57
N LEU A 486 2.78 7.09 -20.08
CA LEU A 486 1.94 8.04 -20.81
C LEU A 486 2.23 9.47 -20.32
N ASP A 487 2.22 10.48 -21.20
CA ASP A 487 2.22 11.87 -20.75
C ASP A 487 0.83 12.24 -20.23
N ALA A 488 0.77 12.75 -19.01
CA ALA A 488 -0.50 12.98 -18.34
C ALA A 488 -1.29 14.18 -18.90
N GLN A 489 -0.70 15.04 -19.73
CA GLN A 489 -1.40 16.14 -20.42
C GLN A 489 -2.05 15.63 -21.70
N SER A 490 -1.28 15.05 -22.63
CA SER A 490 -1.76 14.58 -23.94
C SER A 490 -2.40 13.19 -23.92
N PHE A 491 -2.09 12.38 -22.90
CA PHE A 491 -2.53 10.99 -22.74
C PHE A 491 -2.11 10.05 -23.89
N THR A 492 -1.06 10.46 -24.61
CA THR A 492 -0.30 9.67 -25.59
C THR A 492 0.78 8.82 -24.88
N GLU A 493 1.54 8.01 -25.62
CA GLU A 493 2.63 7.20 -25.05
C GLU A 493 4.03 7.79 -25.30
N VAL A 494 4.76 8.07 -24.20
CA VAL A 494 6.14 8.57 -24.19
C VAL A 494 7.15 7.47 -24.50
N ALA A 495 6.93 6.33 -23.84
CA ALA A 495 7.93 5.29 -23.66
C ALA A 495 7.33 4.04 -23.05
N ARG A 496 7.97 2.90 -23.33
CA ARG A 496 7.47 1.61 -22.89
C ARG A 496 8.62 0.63 -22.65
N ALA A 497 8.61 -0.05 -21.49
CA ALA A 497 9.62 -1.02 -21.08
C ALA A 497 9.09 -2.46 -21.21
N GLU A 498 9.49 -3.17 -22.28
CA GLU A 498 9.18 -4.60 -22.48
C GLU A 498 9.94 -5.47 -21.50
N ILE A 499 9.23 -6.34 -20.79
CA ILE A 499 9.80 -7.09 -19.66
C ILE A 499 9.79 -8.61 -19.95
N PRO A 500 10.88 -9.37 -19.71
CA PRO A 500 11.01 -10.77 -20.14
C PRO A 500 10.53 -11.77 -19.07
N ALA A 501 9.38 -11.49 -18.45
CA ALA A 501 8.79 -12.29 -17.36
C ALA A 501 7.26 -12.19 -17.38
N GLU A 502 6.60 -13.00 -16.56
CA GLU A 502 5.15 -13.00 -16.39
C GLU A 502 4.69 -11.91 -15.42
N VAL A 503 3.49 -11.35 -15.66
CA VAL A 503 2.80 -10.38 -14.81
C VAL A 503 1.30 -10.72 -14.85
N PRO A 504 0.70 -11.20 -13.75
CA PRO A 504 -0.75 -11.34 -13.62
C PRO A 504 -1.39 -9.98 -13.30
N VAL A 505 -2.72 -9.88 -13.32
CA VAL A 505 -3.38 -8.61 -12.94
C VAL A 505 -3.20 -8.34 -11.45
N GLY A 506 -2.39 -7.32 -11.14
CA GLY A 506 -2.26 -6.75 -9.81
C GLY A 506 -3.22 -5.60 -9.54
N LEU A 507 -3.63 -5.44 -8.28
CA LEU A 507 -4.64 -4.48 -7.81
C LEU A 507 -4.09 -3.06 -7.71
N HIS A 508 -3.23 -2.78 -6.73
CA HIS A 508 -2.74 -1.42 -6.44
C HIS A 508 -1.23 -1.30 -6.48
N GLY A 509 -0.74 -0.07 -6.66
CA GLY A 509 0.68 0.26 -6.62
C GLY A 509 1.04 1.64 -6.08
N ILE A 510 2.30 1.77 -5.69
CA ILE A 510 2.92 3.00 -5.18
C ILE A 510 4.24 3.25 -5.92
N PHE A 511 4.50 4.49 -6.31
CA PHE A 511 5.81 4.91 -6.80
C PHE A 511 6.63 5.46 -5.65
N ILE A 512 7.87 4.98 -5.49
CA ILE A 512 8.82 5.43 -4.47
C ILE A 512 9.96 6.16 -5.17
N PRO A 513 9.93 7.51 -5.27
CA PRO A 513 11.00 8.28 -5.88
C PRO A 513 12.35 8.07 -5.18
N ASN A 514 13.45 7.97 -5.93
CA ASN A 514 14.81 7.83 -5.41
C ASN A 514 15.25 9.03 -4.52
N HIS A 515 14.58 10.18 -4.67
CA HIS A 515 14.81 11.36 -3.84
C HIS A 515 14.06 11.35 -2.49
N SER A 516 13.12 10.42 -2.29
CA SER A 516 12.33 10.30 -1.05
C SER A 516 13.18 9.78 0.12
N ILE A 517 14.21 8.98 -0.19
CA ILE A 517 15.18 8.53 0.80
C ILE A 517 16.36 9.51 0.79
N SER A 518 16.32 10.50 1.68
CA SER A 518 17.54 11.20 2.07
C SER A 518 18.40 10.26 2.92
N LYS A 519 19.12 9.34 2.23
CA LYS A 519 20.26 8.58 2.76
C LYS A 519 21.36 9.59 3.13
N ALA A 520 21.17 10.25 4.28
CA ALA A 520 22.06 11.25 4.84
C ALA A 520 23.36 10.58 5.30
N ASP A 521 24.29 10.46 4.36
CA ASP A 521 25.71 10.16 4.56
C ASP A 521 26.01 8.92 5.43
N VAL A 522 25.21 7.87 5.30
CA VAL A 522 25.46 6.57 5.95
C VAL A 522 26.59 5.82 5.24
N ILE A 523 27.82 6.27 5.48
CA ILE A 523 29.05 5.58 5.05
C ILE A 523 29.16 4.26 5.82
N ARG A 524 28.73 3.16 5.20
CA ARG A 524 28.88 1.80 5.76
C ARG A 524 30.34 1.35 5.67
N ILE A 525 31.13 1.59 6.71
CA ILE A 525 32.49 1.04 6.84
C ILE A 525 32.41 -0.38 7.41
N PRO A 526 32.79 -1.44 6.67
CA PRO A 526 32.83 -2.80 7.21
C PRO A 526 34.06 -2.96 8.12
N VAL A 527 33.83 -3.21 9.42
CA VAL A 527 34.89 -3.49 10.39
C VAL A 527 35.05 -5.00 10.54
N TYR A 528 36.10 -5.55 9.92
CA TYR A 528 36.48 -6.95 10.12
C TYR A 528 37.35 -7.09 11.38
N VAL A 529 36.80 -7.72 12.42
CA VAL A 529 37.56 -8.18 13.58
C VAL A 529 37.86 -9.67 13.37
N ASN A 530 39.12 -10.07 13.49
CA ASN A 530 39.47 -11.49 13.46
C ASN A 530 38.98 -12.18 14.74
N GLU A 531 38.45 -13.39 14.57
CA GLU A 531 38.03 -14.31 15.64
C GLU A 531 36.90 -13.80 16.56
N GLY A 532 35.71 -13.57 15.99
CA GLY A 532 34.45 -13.50 16.75
C GLY A 532 33.39 -12.59 16.13
N LEU A 533 32.18 -13.10 15.90
CA LEU A 533 31.10 -12.32 15.29
C LEU A 533 30.37 -11.47 16.35
N ILE A 534 30.69 -10.18 16.41
CA ILE A 534 30.01 -9.21 17.27
C ILE A 534 29.22 -8.24 16.39
N ASN A 535 27.90 -8.42 16.32
CA ASN A 535 27.00 -7.47 15.65
C ASN A 535 26.77 -6.24 16.54
N GLY A 536 27.31 -5.08 16.12
CA GLY A 536 27.01 -3.79 16.72
C GLY A 536 27.15 -2.66 15.70
N LEU A 537 26.09 -1.87 15.51
CA LEU A 537 26.14 -0.66 14.67
C LEU A 537 26.64 0.55 15.47
N LEU A 538 27.58 1.29 14.90
CA LEU A 538 27.95 2.61 15.37
C LEU A 538 27.13 3.68 14.63
N HIS A 539 26.07 4.19 15.24
CA HIS A 539 25.32 5.32 14.70
C HIS A 539 26.00 6.65 15.03
N VAL A 540 26.37 7.42 13.99
CA VAL A 540 26.82 8.81 14.11
C VAL A 540 25.91 9.67 13.22
N ARG A 541 25.08 10.52 13.82
CA ARG A 541 24.13 11.41 13.12
C ARG A 541 24.75 12.80 13.03
N LEU A 542 25.14 13.25 11.83
CA LEU A 542 25.50 14.64 11.58
C LEU A 542 24.24 15.40 11.14
N SER A 543 23.72 16.28 11.99
CA SER A 543 22.55 17.10 11.66
C SER A 543 22.91 18.22 10.67
N PRO A 544 22.08 18.54 9.66
CA PRO A 544 22.31 19.61 8.71
C PRO A 544 22.04 21.00 9.33
N VAL A 545 22.85 21.38 10.31
CA VAL A 545 22.93 22.76 10.82
C VAL A 545 23.98 23.51 10.00
N ASN A 546 23.67 24.74 9.58
CA ASN A 546 24.60 25.64 8.91
C ASN A 546 25.61 26.22 9.91
N ILE A 547 26.44 25.35 10.48
CA ILE A 547 27.45 25.67 11.50
C ILE A 547 28.53 26.54 10.86
N ARG A 548 28.67 27.78 11.31
CA ARG A 548 29.83 28.61 10.98
C ARG A 548 30.99 28.17 11.86
N THR A 549 32.22 28.25 11.35
CA THR A 549 33.43 27.81 12.09
C THR A 549 33.67 28.58 13.40
N ALA A 550 33.06 29.77 13.55
CA ALA A 550 33.01 30.50 14.81
C ALA A 550 32.19 29.77 15.90
N ASP A 551 31.06 29.16 15.54
CA ASP A 551 30.09 28.58 16.50
C ASP A 551 30.70 27.36 17.20
N VAL A 552 31.44 26.52 16.46
CA VAL A 552 32.22 25.40 17.02
C VAL A 552 33.28 25.90 17.99
N SER A 553 33.99 26.96 17.61
CA SER A 553 35.09 27.51 18.40
C SER A 553 34.58 28.06 19.74
N GLN A 554 33.41 28.70 19.76
CA GLN A 554 32.76 29.16 20.99
C GLN A 554 32.29 27.99 21.88
N ALA A 555 31.58 27.02 21.30
CA ALA A 555 31.11 25.84 22.04
C ALA A 555 32.27 25.04 22.66
N MET A 556 33.42 24.96 21.98
CA MET A 556 34.62 24.30 22.50
C MET A 556 35.33 25.09 23.61
N GLN A 557 35.32 26.43 23.59
CA GLN A 557 35.82 27.24 24.72
C GLN A 557 34.96 27.03 25.98
N GLU A 558 33.64 26.98 25.83
CA GLU A 558 32.72 26.69 26.95
C GLU A 558 32.90 25.27 27.51
N ALA A 559 33.25 24.29 26.67
CA ALA A 559 33.59 22.94 27.10
C ALA A 559 34.94 22.88 27.85
N GLN A 560 35.98 23.54 27.33
CA GLN A 560 37.30 23.60 27.97
C GLN A 560 37.24 24.24 29.36
N GLY A 561 36.41 25.28 29.56
CA GLY A 561 36.23 25.95 30.85
C GLY A 561 35.57 25.10 31.95
N ARG A 562 35.08 23.89 31.64
CA ARG A 562 34.35 23.01 32.59
C ARG A 562 35.13 21.75 33.02
N LEU A 563 36.34 21.54 32.51
CA LEU A 563 37.13 20.33 32.80
C LEU A 563 38.02 20.49 34.05
N ARG A 564 38.07 19.44 34.89
CA ARG A 564 38.96 19.38 36.06
C ARG A 564 40.39 18.97 35.64
N PRO A 565 41.44 19.43 36.34
CA PRO A 565 42.82 19.00 36.07
C PRO A 565 42.98 17.49 36.23
N GLY A 566 43.59 16.83 35.24
CA GLY A 566 43.93 15.40 35.26
C GLY A 566 43.43 14.58 34.07
N ILE A 567 42.40 15.05 33.32
CA ILE A 567 41.83 14.34 32.15
C ILE A 567 42.21 15.05 30.83
N GLY A 568 43.36 15.73 30.81
CA GLY A 568 43.78 16.57 29.68
C GLY A 568 44.24 15.76 28.46
N ASP A 569 45.31 15.00 28.60
CA ASP A 569 46.13 14.65 27.43
C ASP A 569 45.55 13.53 26.54
N ARG A 570 44.89 12.52 27.11
CA ARG A 570 44.21 11.49 26.29
C ARG A 570 43.03 12.08 25.50
N PHE A 571 42.24 12.96 26.11
CA PHE A 571 41.06 13.57 25.46
C PHE A 571 41.45 14.59 24.38
N ARG A 572 42.58 15.29 24.58
CA ARG A 572 43.19 16.21 23.62
C ARG A 572 43.62 15.51 22.33
N VAL A 573 44.26 14.35 22.41
CA VAL A 573 44.64 13.55 21.23
C VAL A 573 43.41 13.14 20.42
N THR A 574 42.33 12.71 21.07
CA THR A 574 41.06 12.38 20.40
C THR A 574 40.45 13.60 19.69
N LEU A 575 40.47 14.77 20.33
CA LEU A 575 39.94 16.02 19.75
C LEU A 575 40.78 16.52 18.57
N ASP A 576 42.11 16.44 18.64
CA ASP A 576 42.98 16.83 17.52
C ASP A 576 42.87 15.83 16.33
N LEU A 577 42.58 14.55 16.59
CA LEU A 577 42.23 13.56 15.55
C LEU A 577 40.88 13.86 14.88
N ILE A 578 39.84 14.17 15.66
CA ILE A 578 38.52 14.58 15.14
C ILE A 578 38.66 15.88 14.31
N ARG A 579 39.47 16.83 14.77
CA ARG A 579 39.77 18.08 14.04
C ARG A 579 40.45 17.81 12.70
N LEU A 580 41.41 16.89 12.65
CA LEU A 580 42.09 16.49 11.42
C LEU A 580 41.09 15.86 10.43
N LEU A 581 40.32 14.86 10.87
CA LEU A 581 39.29 14.20 10.08
C LEU A 581 38.27 15.20 9.50
N LEU A 582 37.70 16.08 10.34
CA LEU A 582 36.69 17.05 9.89
C LEU A 582 37.26 18.07 8.91
N THR A 583 38.53 18.47 9.04
CA THR A 583 39.16 19.41 8.10
C THR A 583 39.43 18.73 6.75
N THR A 584 39.94 17.49 6.75
CA THR A 584 40.18 16.72 5.51
C THR A 584 38.88 16.39 4.76
N VAL A 585 37.78 16.11 5.46
CA VAL A 585 36.46 15.88 4.83
C VAL A 585 35.89 17.15 4.17
N VAL A 586 36.20 18.34 4.69
CA VAL A 586 35.74 19.61 4.11
C VAL A 586 36.53 20.00 2.84
N GLU A 587 37.82 19.64 2.75
CA GLU A 587 38.66 19.99 1.59
C GLU A 587 38.53 19.01 0.41
N LEU A 588 38.24 17.73 0.63
CA LEU A 588 38.25 16.69 -0.41
C LEU A 588 36.96 16.57 -1.24
N LYS A 589 36.45 17.69 -1.80
CA LYS A 589 35.49 17.65 -2.91
C LYS A 589 36.18 17.32 -4.25
N GLY A 590 36.72 16.10 -4.36
CA GLY A 590 37.23 15.55 -5.62
C GLY A 590 38.19 14.35 -5.48
N THR A 591 37.78 13.20 -6.02
CA THR A 591 38.64 12.09 -6.51
C THR A 591 39.78 11.60 -5.60
N ALA A 592 39.50 10.82 -4.53
CA ALA A 592 40.55 10.17 -3.73
C ALA A 592 40.15 8.93 -2.88
N GLU A 593 39.27 8.01 -3.32
CA GLU A 593 38.85 6.87 -2.48
C GLU A 593 39.96 5.89 -2.06
N VAL A 594 41.05 5.77 -2.83
CA VAL A 594 42.04 4.68 -2.66
C VAL A 594 42.96 4.85 -1.44
N ARG A 595 43.21 6.09 -0.96
CA ARG A 595 44.29 6.35 0.03
C ARG A 595 43.91 6.22 1.50
N LEU A 596 42.61 6.14 1.84
CA LEU A 596 42.20 6.13 3.25
C LEU A 596 42.45 4.76 3.93
N ALA A 597 42.32 3.67 3.17
CA ALA A 597 42.49 2.31 3.69
C ALA A 597 43.94 1.99 4.11
N GLU A 598 44.92 2.41 3.29
CA GLU A 598 46.35 2.18 3.58
C GLU A 598 46.81 2.85 4.87
N MET A 599 46.26 4.03 5.20
CA MET A 599 46.67 4.81 6.36
C MET A 599 46.10 4.27 7.69
N LEU A 600 44.94 3.61 7.65
CA LEU A 600 44.29 3.02 8.84
C LEU A 600 44.94 1.70 9.26
N TYR A 601 45.48 0.92 8.32
CA TYR A 601 46.11 -0.38 8.60
C TYR A 601 47.41 -0.28 9.43
N SER A 602 48.00 0.91 9.55
CA SER A 602 49.23 1.16 10.31
C SER A 602 49.05 1.54 11.79
N CYS A 603 47.83 1.80 12.28
CA CYS A 603 47.59 2.35 13.62
C CYS A 603 47.14 1.28 14.63
N ASN A 604 48.07 0.42 15.04
CA ASN A 604 47.82 -0.75 15.89
C ASN A 604 47.55 -0.42 17.37
N ILE A 605 46.33 0.04 17.72
CA ILE A 605 45.94 0.46 19.08
C ILE A 605 44.50 0.03 19.42
N CYS A 606 44.34 -0.90 20.38
CA CYS A 606 43.07 -1.19 21.05
C CYS A 606 43.27 -1.44 22.55
N GLU A 607 42.37 -0.89 23.38
CA GLU A 607 42.13 -1.33 24.76
C GLU A 607 40.65 -1.05 25.08
N PHE A 608 39.89 -2.08 25.48
CA PHE A 608 38.42 -2.01 25.63
C PHE A 608 38.00 -1.97 27.09
N THR A 609 36.86 -1.33 27.39
CA THR A 609 36.19 -1.43 28.70
C THR A 609 34.68 -1.54 28.48
N VAL A 610 34.10 -2.67 28.86
CA VAL A 610 32.66 -2.96 28.74
C VAL A 610 31.98 -2.70 30.08
N HIS A 611 30.88 -1.92 30.07
CA HIS A 611 29.99 -1.78 31.21
C HIS A 611 28.71 -2.61 31.02
N TYR A 612 28.48 -3.56 31.92
CA TYR A 612 27.24 -4.34 31.97
C TYR A 612 26.15 -3.64 32.79
N PRO A 613 24.87 -3.70 32.39
CA PRO A 613 23.75 -3.32 33.26
C PRO A 613 23.62 -4.27 34.45
N SER A 614 23.46 -3.75 35.67
CA SER A 614 23.32 -4.56 36.88
C SER A 614 21.92 -5.19 37.00
N VAL A 615 21.85 -6.52 36.97
CA VAL A 615 20.60 -7.29 37.18
C VAL A 615 20.12 -7.20 38.63
N ASN A 616 18.80 -7.20 38.84
CA ASN A 616 18.16 -7.15 40.15
C ASN A 616 18.56 -8.33 41.06
N LYS A 617 18.91 -8.04 42.33
CA LYS A 617 19.17 -9.07 43.35
C LYS A 617 17.87 -9.71 43.85
N ARG A 618 17.71 -11.03 43.67
CA ARG A 618 16.97 -11.88 44.60
C ARG A 618 17.60 -13.27 44.77
N THR A 619 18.06 -13.51 46.02
CA THR A 619 18.03 -14.78 46.78
C THR A 619 18.65 -16.08 46.23
N ALA A 620 19.57 -16.61 47.06
CA ALA A 620 19.73 -18.01 47.47
C ALA A 620 20.71 -18.96 46.72
N ASP A 621 21.82 -19.22 47.44
CA ASP A 621 22.37 -20.55 47.80
C ASP A 621 23.30 -21.37 46.87
N ALA A 622 24.15 -22.13 47.59
CA ALA A 622 24.91 -23.34 47.22
C ALA A 622 26.14 -23.28 46.28
N ASN A 623 27.32 -23.23 46.91
CA ASN A 623 28.45 -24.18 46.75
C ASN A 623 28.78 -24.78 45.35
N GLY A 624 29.94 -24.40 44.78
CA GLY A 624 30.60 -25.16 43.69
C GLY A 624 31.95 -24.56 43.26
N PRO A 625 33.06 -25.33 43.15
CA PRO A 625 34.39 -24.76 42.88
C PRO A 625 34.92 -24.94 41.43
N ILE A 626 35.62 -23.91 40.97
CA ILE A 626 36.93 -23.92 40.28
C ILE A 626 37.27 -25.12 39.36
N ARG A 627 37.35 -24.88 38.04
CA ARG A 627 38.44 -25.27 37.12
C ARG A 627 38.23 -24.65 35.72
N SER A 628 39.24 -24.02 35.12
CA SER A 628 40.16 -24.54 34.07
C SER A 628 39.43 -25.02 32.78
N GLU A 629 39.89 -24.77 31.56
CA GLU A 629 41.18 -24.22 31.08
C GLU A 629 41.02 -23.65 29.65
N ASN A 630 42.11 -23.18 29.02
CA ASN A 630 42.12 -22.48 27.73
C ASN A 630 41.41 -23.22 26.57
N VAL A 631 40.59 -22.50 25.80
CA VAL A 631 40.92 -22.12 24.40
C VAL A 631 40.62 -20.63 24.25
#